data_AF-A0A7J8Y5L2-F1
#
_entry.id   AF-A0A7J8Y5L2-F1
#
_cell.length_a   1.000
_cell.length_b   1.000
_cell.length_c   1.000
_cell.angle_alpha   90.00
_cell.angle_beta   90.00
_cell.angle_gamma   90.00
#
_symmetry.space_group_name_H-M   'P 1'
#
loop_
_entity.id
_entity.type
_entity.pdbx_description
1 polymer ?
#
loop_
_entity_poly.entity_id
_entity_poly.type
_entity_poly.pdbx_seq_one_letter_code
_entity_poly.pdbx_strand_id
1 'polypeptide(L)'
;MTMVTKMVMVLVFMAASTGVKWVGAQVHHVVGGDRGWDPSFDVASWSSGRIFRVGDKICFPYSAAQEGIVEVKSKDEYESCDVGNPIRMYTVGLDGI
;
A
#
# COMPACT_ATOMS: atom_id res chain seq x y z
N MET A 1 -36.66 -41.86 0.93
CA MET A 1 -35.99 -41.09 -0.16
C MET A 1 -36.01 -39.57 0.06
N THR A 2 -37.10 -38.99 0.57
CA THR A 2 -37.24 -37.53 0.81
C THR A 2 -36.35 -36.96 1.94
N MET A 3 -36.10 -37.73 3.02
CA MET A 3 -35.21 -37.30 4.11
C MET A 3 -33.74 -37.19 3.69
N VAL A 4 -33.24 -38.17 2.92
CA VAL A 4 -31.87 -38.18 2.40
C VAL A 4 -31.66 -37.00 1.45
N THR A 5 -32.65 -36.71 0.60
CA THR A 5 -32.60 -35.59 -0.35
C THR A 5 -32.56 -34.23 0.38
N LYS A 6 -33.33 -34.08 1.47
CA LYS A 6 -33.30 -32.88 2.33
C LYS A 6 -31.95 -32.70 3.04
N MET A 7 -31.38 -33.78 3.57
CA MET A 7 -30.05 -33.74 4.21
C MET A 7 -28.96 -33.34 3.21
N VAL A 8 -29.00 -33.90 2.00
CA VAL A 8 -28.06 -33.55 0.93
C VAL A 8 -28.18 -32.07 0.55
N MET A 9 -29.40 -31.53 0.41
CA MET A 9 -29.61 -30.11 0.15
C MET A 9 -29.05 -29.22 1.28
N VAL A 10 -29.31 -29.56 2.55
CA VAL A 10 -28.81 -28.79 3.71
C VAL A 10 -27.28 -28.77 3.74
N LEU A 11 -26.63 -29.90 3.43
CA LEU A 11 -25.17 -29.99 3.37
C LEU A 11 -24.57 -29.15 2.23
N VAL A 12 -25.23 -29.08 1.06
CA VAL A 12 -24.79 -28.25 -0.07
C VAL A 12 -24.93 -26.76 0.24
N PHE A 13 -26.01 -26.33 0.89
CA PHE A 13 -26.20 -24.94 1.30
C PHE A 13 -25.21 -24.50 2.38
N MET A 14 -24.85 -25.37 3.32
CA MET A 14 -23.80 -25.08 4.31
C MET A 14 -22.41 -24.93 3.65
N ALA A 15 -22.06 -25.78 2.69
CA ALA A 15 -20.77 -25.72 1.99
C ALA A 15 -20.62 -24.45 1.12
N ALA A 16 -21.72 -23.86 0.63
CA ALA A 16 -21.70 -22.61 -0.13
C ALA A 16 -21.51 -21.36 0.75
N SER A 17 -21.69 -21.47 2.07
CA SER A 17 -21.62 -20.33 3.00
C SER A 17 -20.21 -20.00 3.49
N THR A 18 -19.21 -20.85 3.23
CA THR A 18 -17.80 -20.51 3.48
C THR A 18 -17.30 -19.60 2.35
N GLY A 19 -17.64 -18.32 2.46
CA GLY A 19 -17.07 -17.29 1.59
C GLY A 19 -15.55 -17.38 1.66
N VAL A 20 -14.90 -17.69 0.54
CA VAL A 20 -13.45 -17.63 0.40
C VAL A 20 -13.05 -16.18 0.63
N LYS A 21 -12.61 -15.85 1.84
CA LYS A 21 -12.01 -14.56 2.14
C LYS A 21 -10.63 -14.56 1.50
N TRP A 22 -10.50 -13.93 0.36
CA TRP A 22 -9.20 -13.63 -0.24
C TRP A 22 -8.48 -12.66 0.69
N VAL A 23 -7.60 -13.19 1.55
CA VAL A 23 -6.61 -12.36 2.24
C VAL A 23 -5.60 -11.95 1.18
N GLY A 24 -5.73 -10.73 0.67
CA GLY A 24 -4.65 -10.11 -0.10
C GLY A 24 -3.44 -9.96 0.81
N ALA A 25 -2.28 -10.46 0.38
CA ALA A 25 -1.03 -10.19 1.08
C ALA A 25 -0.70 -8.69 1.00
N GLN A 26 -0.30 -8.11 2.11
CA GLN A 26 0.25 -6.75 2.16
C GLN A 26 1.50 -6.67 1.27
N VAL A 27 1.52 -5.71 0.35
CA VAL A 27 2.67 -5.48 -0.55
C VAL A 27 3.52 -4.33 -0.03
N HIS A 28 4.84 -4.50 -0.09
CA HIS A 28 5.82 -3.46 0.23
C HIS A 28 6.40 -2.89 -1.08
N HIS A 29 6.08 -1.64 -1.38
CA HIS A 29 6.56 -0.91 -2.56
C HIS A 29 7.80 -0.10 -2.19
N VAL A 30 8.97 -0.61 -2.54
CA VAL A 30 10.25 0.07 -2.28
C VAL A 30 10.51 1.11 -3.37
N VAL A 31 10.57 2.38 -2.95
CA VAL A 31 10.94 3.51 -3.83
C VAL A 31 12.41 3.37 -4.20
N GLY A 32 12.76 3.58 -5.47
CA GLY A 32 14.16 3.45 -5.93
C GLY A 32 14.64 2.02 -6.22
N GLY A 33 13.98 1.01 -5.64
CA GLY A 33 14.44 -0.38 -5.72
C GLY A 33 15.88 -0.52 -5.24
N ASP A 34 16.68 -1.34 -5.93
CA ASP A 34 18.07 -1.61 -5.56
C ASP A 34 19.01 -0.40 -5.73
N ARG A 35 18.61 0.60 -6.52
CA ARG A 35 19.42 1.82 -6.76
C ARG A 35 19.28 2.84 -5.64
N GLY A 36 18.30 2.67 -4.75
CA GLY A 36 17.95 3.68 -3.75
C GLY A 36 17.21 4.87 -4.35
N TRP A 37 16.89 5.83 -3.48
CA TRP A 37 16.15 7.03 -3.81
C TRP A 37 17.03 8.26 -3.57
N ASP A 38 17.04 9.19 -4.53
CA ASP A 38 17.70 10.49 -4.45
C ASP A 38 16.82 11.57 -5.14
N PRO A 39 17.11 12.87 -4.98
CA PRO A 39 16.27 13.94 -5.55
C PRO A 39 16.16 13.95 -7.09
N SER A 40 17.05 13.28 -7.81
CA SER A 40 17.01 13.14 -9.26
C SER A 40 16.21 11.91 -9.73
N PHE A 41 15.76 11.07 -8.80
CA PHE A 41 15.00 9.88 -9.09
C PHE A 41 13.62 10.20 -9.69
N ASP A 42 13.31 9.57 -10.82
CA ASP A 42 12.02 9.71 -11.48
C ASP A 42 10.92 8.88 -10.78
N VAL A 43 10.27 9.51 -9.80
CA VAL A 43 9.15 8.92 -9.04
C VAL A 43 7.94 8.64 -9.95
N ALA A 44 7.75 9.41 -11.03
CA ALA A 44 6.64 9.21 -11.96
C ALA A 44 6.83 7.93 -12.78
N SER A 45 8.03 7.70 -13.30
CA SER A 45 8.37 6.43 -13.96
C SER A 45 8.28 5.26 -13.00
N TRP A 46 8.77 5.40 -11.77
CA TRP A 46 8.71 4.34 -10.76
C TRP A 46 7.28 3.95 -10.42
N SER A 47 6.38 4.91 -10.22
CA SER A 47 4.99 4.65 -9.83
C SER A 47 4.12 4.16 -11.00
N SER A 48 4.54 4.36 -12.24
CA SER A 48 3.80 3.95 -13.43
C SER A 48 3.52 2.46 -13.47
N GLY A 49 2.25 2.09 -13.68
CA GLY A 49 1.80 0.69 -13.76
C GLY A 49 1.76 -0.06 -12.43
N ARG A 50 2.14 0.57 -11.31
CA ARG A 50 2.01 -0.01 -9.97
C ARG A 50 0.58 0.16 -9.45
N ILE A 51 0.12 -0.83 -8.69
CA ILE A 51 -1.19 -0.81 -8.04
C ILE A 51 -0.94 -0.74 -6.53
N PHE A 52 -1.38 0.36 -5.92
CA PHE A 52 -1.34 0.55 -4.47
C PHE A 52 -2.72 0.19 -3.89
N ARG A 53 -2.73 -0.72 -2.91
CA ARG A 53 -3.95 -1.15 -2.23
C ARG A 53 -3.94 -0.69 -0.78
N VAL A 54 -5.13 -0.51 -0.21
CA VAL A 54 -5.26 -0.25 1.24
C VAL A 54 -4.60 -1.39 2.01
N GLY A 55 -3.67 -1.04 2.90
CA GLY A 55 -2.86 -1.99 3.66
C GLY A 55 -1.45 -2.19 3.12
N ASP A 56 -1.17 -1.82 1.87
CA ASP A 56 0.19 -1.79 1.33
C ASP A 56 1.07 -0.78 2.08
N LYS A 57 2.39 -0.96 1.95
CA LYS A 57 3.39 -0.06 2.49
C LYS A 57 4.25 0.55 1.40
N ILE A 58 4.46 1.86 1.47
CA ILE A 58 5.43 2.56 0.63
C ILE A 58 6.69 2.77 1.47
N CYS A 59 7.78 2.15 1.04
CA CYS A 59 9.04 2.13 1.77
C CYS A 59 10.04 3.05 1.07
N PHE A 60 10.50 4.07 1.78
CA PHE A 60 11.51 5.00 1.29
C PHE A 60 12.86 4.67 1.95
N PRO A 61 13.82 4.11 1.22
CA PRO A 61 15.18 3.96 1.71
C PRO A 61 15.91 5.30 1.58
N TYR A 62 16.05 6.05 2.66
CA TYR A 62 16.81 7.32 2.68
C TYR A 62 17.79 7.38 3.85
N SER A 63 18.91 8.09 3.67
CA SER A 63 19.83 8.40 4.76
C SER A 63 19.24 9.52 5.62
N ALA A 64 18.78 9.17 6.82
CA ALA A 64 18.19 10.12 7.78
C ALA A 64 19.07 11.34 8.11
N ALA A 65 20.38 11.26 7.85
CA ALA A 65 21.33 12.31 8.17
C ALA A 65 21.31 13.50 7.21
N GLN A 66 20.68 13.36 6.03
CA GLN A 66 20.76 14.36 4.96
C GLN A 66 19.38 14.85 4.48
N GLU A 67 18.35 14.02 4.57
CA GLU A 67 17.03 14.29 3.97
C GLU A 67 15.89 13.76 4.85
N GLY A 68 14.67 14.24 4.60
CA GLY A 68 13.44 13.80 5.26
C GLY A 68 12.28 13.75 4.29
N ILE A 69 11.25 12.94 4.60
CA ILE A 69 10.05 12.81 3.77
C ILE A 69 8.95 13.66 4.38
N VAL A 70 8.23 14.38 3.53
CA VAL A 70 7.11 15.21 3.92
C VAL A 70 5.84 14.72 3.23
N GLU A 71 4.84 14.36 4.02
CA GLU A 71 3.50 14.09 3.54
C GLU A 71 2.71 15.40 3.51
N VAL A 72 2.23 15.79 2.34
CA VAL A 72 1.48 17.04 2.11
C VAL A 72 -0.02 16.76 1.92
N LYS A 73 -0.86 17.78 2.11
CA LYS A 73 -2.32 17.61 2.16
C LYS A 73 -2.96 17.56 0.79
N SER A 74 -2.32 18.17 -0.20
CA SER A 74 -2.91 18.34 -1.52
C SER A 74 -1.89 18.20 -2.64
N LYS A 75 -2.43 17.98 -3.84
CA LYS A 75 -1.65 17.97 -5.08
C LYS A 75 -1.00 19.33 -5.36
N ASP A 76 -1.68 20.43 -5.06
CA ASP A 76 -1.16 21.78 -5.28
C ASP A 76 0.08 22.03 -4.41
N GLU A 77 0.03 21.65 -3.12
CA GLU A 77 1.18 21.72 -2.21
C GLU A 77 2.35 20.86 -2.72
N TYR A 78 2.07 19.67 -3.27
CA TYR A 78 3.10 18.82 -3.90
C TYR A 78 3.73 19.50 -5.13
N GLU A 79 2.91 20.00 -6.06
CA GLU A 79 3.39 20.62 -7.31
C GLU A 79 4.13 21.94 -7.07
N SER A 80 3.74 22.72 -6.04
CA SER A 80 4.42 23.96 -5.67
C SER A 80 5.60 23.78 -4.70
N CYS A 81 5.85 22.54 -4.26
CA CYS A 81 6.82 22.23 -3.19
C CYS A 81 6.56 23.00 -1.87
N ASP A 82 5.28 23.20 -1.52
CA ASP A 82 4.91 23.84 -0.24
C ASP A 82 4.93 22.82 0.91
N VAL A 83 5.90 22.99 1.81
CA VAL A 83 6.09 22.16 3.01
C VAL A 83 5.71 22.90 4.30
N GLY A 84 5.00 24.03 4.20
CA GLY A 84 4.67 24.88 5.34
C GLY A 84 3.61 24.30 6.29
N ASN A 85 2.81 23.33 5.82
CA ASN A 85 1.71 22.74 6.58
C ASN A 85 1.58 21.21 6.38
N PRO A 86 2.61 20.43 6.71
CA PRO A 86 2.64 19.00 6.41
C PRO A 86 1.60 18.22 7.22
N ILE A 87 1.12 17.12 6.66
CA ILE A 87 0.41 16.07 7.41
C ILE A 87 1.39 15.43 8.39
N ARG A 88 2.58 15.08 7.89
CA ARG A 88 3.63 14.42 8.66
C ARG A 88 5.00 14.68 8.06
N MET A 89 6.01 14.72 8.92
CA MET A 89 7.41 14.71 8.53
C MET A 89 8.08 13.46 9.11
N TYR A 90 8.89 12.82 8.30
CA TYR A 90 9.61 11.59 8.60
C TYR A 90 11.11 11.88 8.54
N THR A 91 11.82 11.74 9.64
CA THR A 91 13.22 12.19 9.80
C THR A 91 14.17 11.11 10.29
N VAL A 92 13.72 9.84 10.37
CA VAL A 92 14.46 8.77 11.05
C VAL A 92 15.03 7.70 10.11
N GLY A 93 14.74 7.77 8.81
CA GLY A 93 15.40 6.96 7.76
C GLY A 93 14.84 5.55 7.54
N LEU A 94 13.80 5.16 8.29
CA LEU A 94 13.16 3.84 8.20
C LEU A 94 11.64 3.96 8.36
N ASP A 95 11.08 5.01 7.77
CA ASP A 95 9.66 5.28 7.88
C ASP A 95 8.89 4.62 6.73
N GLY A 96 7.97 3.71 7.10
CA GLY A 96 7.00 3.13 6.18
C GLY A 96 5.70 3.91 6.23
N ILE A 97 5.27 4.43 5.08
CA ILE A 97 3.96 5.08 4.91
C ILE A 97 2.94 3.98 4.58
#